data_AF-T1YTE8-F1
#
_entry.id   AF-T1YTE8-F1
#
_cell.length_a   1.000
_cell.length_b   1.000
_cell.length_c   1.000
_cell.angle_alpha   90.00
_cell.angle_beta   90.00
_cell.angle_gamma   90.00
#
_symmetry.space_group_name_H-M   'P 1'
#
loop_
_entity.id
_entity.type
_entity.pdbx_description
1 polymer ?
#
loop_
_entity_poly.entity_id
_entity_poly.type
_entity_poly.pdbx_seq_one_letter_code
_entity_poly.pdbx_strand_id
1 'polypeptide(L)'
;MADTPSLTNSEARAYAEDELTSIATKLSSTLTEDVANRAPLERAALVVAQTAEAFPPESIAITFNGGKDAVVILELLIRQMGEAWVRRCCILVLVEKGSEFVELAQFRQSYFATRLPGAVLHEVPSPDGMREGLWRAWEEFHFAAAFMGTRKDDPSGKYQETPWKMTTAGWAPMVRVCPILSWTFKDVWDYIKSNRIPYCCLYENGYTSLGDSSVTSPNTLLRKEDGSYHPAWMLESHHLERAGRAEQSPLP
;
A
#
# COMPACT_ATOMS: atom_id res chain seq x y z
N MET A 1 43.61 14.88 6.33
CA MET A 1 42.30 15.01 5.67
C MET A 1 42.18 13.80 4.77
N ALA A 2 41.33 12.84 5.13
CA ALA A 2 41.14 11.64 4.32
C ALA A 2 40.16 11.99 3.21
N ASP A 3 40.61 11.87 1.95
CA ASP A 3 39.76 11.99 0.77
C ASP A 3 38.72 10.87 0.80
N THR A 4 37.47 11.21 1.07
CA THR A 4 36.33 10.35 0.75
C THR A 4 36.15 10.33 -0.77
N PRO A 5 36.25 9.18 -1.44
CA PRO A 5 36.06 9.10 -2.88
C PRO A 5 34.62 9.48 -3.25
N SER A 6 34.45 10.35 -4.25
CA SER A 6 33.12 10.64 -4.79
C SER A 6 32.66 9.44 -5.63
N LEU A 7 31.66 8.72 -5.16
CA LEU A 7 31.03 7.61 -5.89
C LEU A 7 30.33 8.15 -7.15
N THR A 8 30.43 7.41 -8.26
CA THR A 8 29.61 7.67 -9.45
C THR A 8 28.12 7.42 -9.15
N ASN A 9 27.20 7.96 -9.96
CA ASN A 9 25.76 7.75 -9.77
C ASN A 9 25.35 6.26 -9.74
N SER A 10 26.07 5.38 -10.46
CA SER A 10 25.81 3.93 -10.42
C SER A 10 26.34 3.26 -9.16
N GLU A 11 27.52 3.66 -8.68
CA GLU A 11 28.12 3.08 -7.47
C GLU A 11 27.41 3.57 -6.20
N ALA A 12 26.99 4.84 -6.17
CA ALA A 12 26.17 5.39 -5.10
C ALA A 12 24.81 4.67 -4.99
N ARG A 13 24.20 4.32 -6.14
CA ARG A 13 22.96 3.54 -6.19
C ARG A 13 23.17 2.11 -5.66
N ALA A 14 24.21 1.42 -6.11
CA ALA A 14 24.53 0.08 -5.64
C ALA A 14 24.81 0.05 -4.12
N TYR A 15 25.56 1.03 -3.61
CA TYR A 15 25.80 1.17 -2.17
C TYR A 15 24.50 1.38 -1.38
N ALA A 16 23.60 2.24 -1.87
CA ALA A 16 22.30 2.46 -1.25
C ALA A 16 21.45 1.17 -1.29
N GLU A 17 21.48 0.40 -2.37
CA GLU A 17 20.79 -0.89 -2.47
C GLU A 17 21.28 -1.90 -1.43
N ASP A 18 22.60 -2.01 -1.24
CA ASP A 18 23.20 -2.89 -0.24
C ASP A 18 22.82 -2.49 1.19
N GLU A 19 22.85 -1.18 1.49
CA GLU A 19 22.46 -0.65 2.80
C GLU A 19 20.98 -0.94 3.09
N LEU A 20 20.09 -0.65 2.15
CA LEU A 20 18.65 -0.91 2.29
C LEU A 20 18.34 -2.40 2.42
N THR A 21 19.07 -3.25 1.69
CA THR A 21 18.96 -4.71 1.80
C THR A 21 19.35 -5.18 3.19
N SER A 22 20.44 -4.64 3.75
CA SER A 22 20.89 -4.95 5.11
C SER A 22 19.84 -4.53 6.16
N ILE A 23 19.28 -3.33 6.04
CA ILE A 23 18.21 -2.83 6.93
C ILE A 23 16.97 -3.73 6.83
N ALA A 24 16.49 -4.03 5.63
CA ALA A 24 15.32 -4.88 5.43
C ALA A 24 15.51 -6.30 5.99
N THR A 25 16.72 -6.84 5.85
CA THR A 25 17.10 -8.15 6.40
C THR A 25 17.11 -8.11 7.92
N LYS A 26 17.71 -7.07 8.52
CA LYS A 26 17.72 -6.89 9.97
C LYS A 26 16.31 -6.77 10.53
N LEU A 27 15.46 -5.92 9.95
CA LEU A 27 14.06 -5.77 10.33
C LEU A 27 13.32 -7.12 10.24
N SER A 28 13.48 -7.82 9.12
CA SER A 28 12.88 -9.14 8.91
C SER A 28 13.34 -10.17 9.94
N SER A 29 14.61 -10.15 10.35
CA SER A 29 15.13 -11.08 11.37
C SER A 29 14.56 -10.83 12.78
N THR A 30 14.03 -9.63 13.04
CA THR A 30 13.37 -9.32 14.33
C THR A 30 11.93 -9.81 14.41
N LEU A 31 11.34 -10.29 13.30
CA LEU A 31 10.10 -11.05 13.31
C LEU A 31 10.36 -12.46 13.84
N THR A 32 10.47 -12.57 15.15
CA THR A 32 10.52 -13.86 15.84
C THR A 32 9.17 -14.57 15.73
N GLU A 33 9.14 -15.87 16.02
CA GLU A 33 7.88 -16.63 16.12
C GLU A 33 6.89 -15.99 17.10
N ASP A 34 7.38 -15.39 18.20
CA ASP A 34 6.54 -14.65 19.15
C ASP A 34 5.79 -13.51 18.45
N VAL A 35 6.50 -12.69 17.67
CA VAL A 35 5.89 -11.58 16.92
C VAL A 35 4.93 -12.12 15.86
N ALA A 36 5.31 -13.19 15.15
CA ALA A 36 4.46 -13.81 14.15
C ALA A 36 3.12 -14.32 14.73
N ASN A 37 3.11 -14.72 16.00
CA ASN A 37 1.93 -15.24 16.70
C ASN A 37 1.04 -14.17 17.34
N ARG A 38 1.46 -12.89 17.35
CA ARG A 38 0.65 -11.77 17.89
C ARG A 38 -0.64 -11.53 17.12
N ALA A 39 -1.55 -10.75 17.69
CA ALA A 39 -2.76 -10.36 16.95
C ALA A 39 -2.39 -9.56 15.68
N PRO A 40 -3.20 -9.62 14.58
CA PRO A 40 -2.89 -8.90 13.34
C PRO A 40 -2.60 -7.41 13.52
N LEU A 41 -3.33 -6.74 14.41
CA LEU A 41 -3.13 -5.32 14.73
C LEU A 41 -1.80 -5.06 15.45
N GLU A 42 -1.41 -5.91 16.39
CA GLU A 42 -0.15 -5.79 17.12
C GLU A 42 1.05 -6.00 16.20
N ARG A 43 0.96 -6.96 15.26
CA ARG A 43 1.98 -7.15 14.23
C ARG A 43 2.11 -5.92 13.33
N ALA A 44 1.00 -5.40 12.84
CA ALA A 44 1.00 -4.19 12.01
C ALA A 44 1.61 -3.00 12.75
N ALA A 45 1.28 -2.83 14.03
CA ALA A 45 1.84 -1.77 14.86
C ALA A 45 3.36 -1.92 15.07
N LEU A 46 3.85 -3.15 15.28
CA LEU A 46 5.28 -3.39 15.37
C LEU A 46 5.98 -3.08 14.05
N VAL A 47 5.39 -3.43 12.91
CA VAL A 47 5.94 -3.10 11.60
C VAL A 47 6.07 -1.58 11.40
N VAL A 48 5.04 -0.82 11.77
CA VAL A 48 5.08 0.65 11.69
C VAL A 48 6.18 1.20 12.61
N ALA A 49 6.24 0.77 13.87
CA ALA A 49 7.20 1.27 14.84
C ALA A 49 8.66 1.02 14.41
N GLN A 50 8.98 -0.21 14.01
CA GLN A 50 10.35 -0.55 13.60
C GLN A 50 10.75 0.15 12.29
N THR A 51 9.80 0.39 11.39
CA THR A 51 10.07 1.19 10.18
C THR A 51 10.38 2.64 10.54
N ALA A 52 9.61 3.25 11.45
CA ALA A 52 9.83 4.61 11.89
C ALA A 52 11.12 4.80 12.71
N GLU A 53 11.62 3.73 13.33
CA GLU A 53 12.95 3.71 13.96
C GLU A 53 14.08 3.60 12.94
N ALA A 54 13.88 2.81 11.88
CA ALA A 54 14.88 2.55 10.85
C ALA A 54 15.02 3.69 9.83
N PHE A 55 13.95 4.46 9.57
CA PHE A 55 13.93 5.50 8.55
C PHE A 55 13.33 6.80 9.10
N PRO A 56 13.97 7.97 8.85
CA PRO A 56 13.33 9.26 9.12
C PRO A 56 12.09 9.41 8.22
N PRO A 57 11.02 10.09 8.68
CA PRO A 57 9.78 10.19 7.92
C PRO A 57 9.96 10.84 6.55
N GLU A 58 10.92 11.76 6.38
CA GLU A 58 11.24 12.40 5.10
C GLU A 58 11.73 11.41 4.03
N SER A 59 12.31 10.28 4.42
CA SER A 59 12.73 9.23 3.49
C SER A 59 11.70 8.10 3.35
N ILE A 60 10.47 8.31 3.84
CA ILE A 60 9.38 7.34 3.75
C ILE A 60 8.32 7.84 2.78
N ALA A 61 7.96 6.97 1.83
CA ALA A 61 6.75 7.12 1.03
C ALA A 61 5.56 6.37 1.64
N ILE A 62 4.35 6.87 1.42
CA ILE A 62 3.08 6.21 1.74
C ILE A 62 2.27 6.14 0.45
N THR A 63 2.08 4.94 -0.09
CA THR A 63 1.29 4.76 -1.31
C THR A 63 -0.21 4.74 -0.97
N PHE A 64 -0.98 5.69 -1.52
CA PHE A 64 -2.39 5.87 -1.21
C PHE A 64 -3.27 6.03 -2.45
N ASN A 65 -3.90 4.94 -2.89
CA ASN A 65 -4.86 4.97 -4.01
C ASN A 65 -6.31 5.24 -3.58
N GLY A 66 -6.60 5.31 -2.28
CA GLY A 66 -7.96 5.44 -1.74
C GLY A 66 -8.73 4.12 -1.62
N GLY A 67 -8.14 2.99 -2.02
CA GLY A 67 -8.70 1.67 -1.77
C GLY A 67 -8.68 1.31 -0.28
N LYS A 68 -9.52 0.34 0.13
CA LYS A 68 -9.68 -0.07 1.54
C LYS A 68 -8.35 -0.37 2.25
N ASP A 69 -7.42 -1.05 1.57
CA ASP A 69 -6.15 -1.48 2.16
C ASP A 69 -5.20 -0.29 2.40
N ALA A 70 -5.13 0.64 1.45
CA ALA A 70 -4.35 1.87 1.56
C ALA A 70 -4.91 2.81 2.64
N VAL A 71 -6.24 2.87 2.76
CA VAL A 71 -6.91 3.60 3.85
C VAL A 71 -6.54 3.02 5.21
N VAL A 72 -6.58 1.70 5.37
CA VAL A 72 -6.16 1.04 6.63
C VAL A 72 -4.71 1.35 6.97
N ILE A 73 -3.78 1.27 6.00
CA ILE A 73 -2.37 1.64 6.20
C ILE A 73 -2.26 3.06 6.73
N LEU A 74 -2.86 4.04 6.05
CA LEU A 74 -2.75 5.44 6.44
C LEU A 74 -3.37 5.68 7.82
N GLU A 75 -4.49 5.05 8.12
CA GLU A 75 -5.16 5.13 9.42
C GLU A 75 -4.40 4.46 10.57
N LEU A 76 -3.64 3.39 10.29
CA LEU A 76 -2.70 2.79 11.25
C LEU A 76 -1.55 3.77 11.54
N LEU A 77 -0.94 4.33 10.49
CA LEU A 77 0.14 5.29 10.61
C LEU A 77 -0.28 6.53 11.40
N ILE A 78 -1.45 7.12 11.11
CA ILE A 78 -1.93 8.29 11.84
C ILE A 78 -2.20 7.96 13.32
N ARG A 79 -2.87 6.83 13.61
CA ARG A 79 -3.18 6.45 15.00
C ARG A 79 -1.92 6.20 15.83
N GLN A 80 -0.88 5.65 15.23
CA GLN A 80 0.32 5.25 15.94
C GLN A 80 1.40 6.33 15.98
N MET A 81 1.64 7.02 14.86
CA MET A 81 2.72 8.00 14.72
C MET A 81 2.23 9.44 14.82
N GLY A 82 0.92 9.67 14.69
CA GLY A 82 0.31 11.00 14.66
C GLY A 82 0.38 11.67 13.29
N GLU A 83 -0.53 12.60 13.04
CA GLU A 83 -0.64 13.28 11.75
C GLU A 83 0.59 14.14 11.41
N ALA A 84 1.24 14.73 12.42
CA ALA A 84 2.44 15.54 12.21
C ALA A 84 3.60 14.70 11.65
N TRP A 85 3.71 13.45 12.08
CA TRP A 85 4.70 12.51 11.55
C TRP A 85 4.34 12.11 10.11
N VAL A 86 3.08 11.74 9.87
CA VAL A 86 2.59 11.35 8.54
C VAL A 86 2.76 12.47 7.51
N ARG A 87 2.57 13.74 7.90
CA ARG A 87 2.77 14.91 7.03
C ARG A 87 4.22 15.13 6.59
N ARG A 88 5.20 14.53 7.29
CA ARG A 88 6.62 14.59 6.90
C ARG A 88 6.99 13.51 5.88
N CYS A 89 6.13 12.49 5.70
CA CYS A 89 6.30 11.47 4.68
C CYS A 89 5.84 11.97 3.31
N CYS A 90 6.41 11.39 2.26
CA CYS A 90 5.91 11.57 0.90
C CYS A 90 4.64 10.73 0.71
N ILE A 91 3.47 11.35 0.60
CA ILE A 91 2.22 10.62 0.35
C ILE A 91 1.92 10.69 -1.15
N LEU A 92 1.83 9.54 -1.81
CA LEU A 92 1.74 9.48 -3.28
C LEU A 92 0.72 8.47 -3.78
N VAL A 93 0.22 8.71 -4.99
CA VAL A 93 -0.57 7.76 -5.77
C VAL A 93 0.06 7.61 -7.15
N LEU A 94 0.25 6.36 -7.59
CA LEU A 94 0.65 6.08 -8.96
C LEU A 94 -0.60 6.04 -9.83
N VAL A 95 -0.66 6.91 -10.83
CA VAL A 95 -1.81 7.09 -11.71
C VAL A 95 -1.55 6.32 -13.01
N GLU A 96 -2.02 5.08 -13.06
CA GLU A 96 -1.87 4.19 -14.21
C GLU A 96 -2.69 4.65 -15.42
N LYS A 97 -2.28 4.20 -16.60
CA LYS A 97 -3.09 4.36 -17.81
C LYS A 97 -4.34 3.49 -17.68
N GLY A 98 -5.51 4.13 -17.62
CA GLY A 98 -6.76 3.41 -17.45
C GLY A 98 -7.91 4.34 -17.07
N SER A 99 -9.09 3.75 -16.90
CA SER A 99 -10.23 4.48 -16.37
C SER A 99 -10.24 4.35 -14.84
N GLU A 100 -10.28 5.48 -14.13
CA GLU A 100 -10.49 5.49 -12.67
C GLU A 100 -11.99 5.61 -12.37
N PHE A 101 -12.44 5.01 -11.28
CA PHE A 101 -13.77 5.27 -10.74
C PHE A 101 -13.88 6.70 -10.22
N VAL A 102 -14.90 7.43 -10.68
CA VAL A 102 -15.16 8.81 -10.23
C VAL A 102 -15.37 8.84 -8.71
N GLU A 103 -16.08 7.86 -8.16
CA GLU A 103 -16.34 7.71 -6.73
C GLU A 103 -15.05 7.48 -5.94
N LEU A 104 -14.07 6.76 -6.50
CA LEU A 104 -12.79 6.53 -5.84
C LEU A 104 -11.94 7.81 -5.83
N ALA A 105 -11.91 8.54 -6.95
CA ALA A 105 -11.23 9.84 -7.03
C ALA A 105 -11.84 10.86 -6.06
N GLN A 106 -13.18 10.96 -6.02
CA GLN A 106 -13.91 11.83 -5.09
C GLN A 106 -13.67 11.41 -3.64
N PHE A 107 -13.71 10.11 -3.35
CA PHE A 107 -13.41 9.59 -2.02
C PHE A 107 -12.00 10.00 -1.60
N ARG A 108 -10.99 9.78 -2.44
CA ARG A 108 -9.59 10.14 -2.14
C ARG A 108 -9.43 11.63 -1.83
N GLN A 109 -10.02 12.52 -2.63
CA GLN A 109 -10.00 13.96 -2.38
C GLN A 109 -10.69 14.34 -1.06
N SER A 110 -11.91 13.86 -0.84
CA SER A 110 -12.69 14.14 0.38
C SER A 110 -12.02 13.59 1.64
N TYR A 111 -11.43 12.40 1.56
CA TYR A 111 -10.68 11.78 2.64
C TYR A 111 -9.50 12.66 3.03
N PHE A 112 -8.68 13.13 2.09
CA PHE A 112 -7.56 14.02 2.41
C PHE A 112 -8.01 15.35 3.00
N ALA A 113 -9.00 15.99 2.38
CA ALA A 113 -9.52 17.28 2.83
C ALA A 113 -10.03 17.24 4.29
N THR A 114 -10.62 16.13 4.70
CA THR A 114 -11.18 15.95 6.04
C THR A 114 -10.16 15.40 7.04
N ARG A 115 -9.39 14.38 6.64
CA ARG A 115 -8.57 13.57 7.55
C ARG A 115 -7.15 14.08 7.72
N LEU A 116 -6.59 14.70 6.68
CA LEU A 116 -5.25 15.28 6.64
C LEU A 116 -5.30 16.65 5.94
N PRO A 117 -6.06 17.63 6.47
CA PRO A 117 -6.15 18.95 5.85
C PRO A 117 -4.76 19.56 5.68
N GLY A 118 -4.50 20.07 4.47
CA GLY A 118 -3.22 20.66 4.06
C GLY A 118 -2.12 19.67 3.69
N ALA A 119 -2.33 18.35 3.82
CA ALA A 119 -1.38 17.37 3.28
C ALA A 119 -1.46 17.30 1.75
N VAL A 120 -0.32 17.10 1.11
CA VAL A 120 -0.22 16.93 -0.34
C VAL A 120 -0.26 15.44 -0.66
N LEU A 121 -1.17 15.05 -1.55
CA LEU A 121 -1.12 13.77 -2.23
C LEU A 121 -0.45 13.98 -3.59
N HIS A 122 0.75 13.44 -3.76
CA HIS A 122 1.49 13.52 -5.01
C HIS A 122 0.92 12.52 -6.02
N GLU A 123 0.32 13.02 -7.11
CA GLU A 123 -0.13 12.19 -8.22
C GLU A 123 1.03 11.99 -9.19
N VAL A 124 1.57 10.78 -9.25
CA VAL A 124 2.69 10.43 -10.12
C VAL A 124 2.17 9.65 -11.33
N PRO A 125 2.32 10.18 -12.56
CA PRO A 125 1.89 9.47 -13.76
C PRO A 125 2.66 8.16 -13.96
N SER A 126 1.93 7.07 -14.18
CA SER A 126 2.48 5.75 -14.47
C SER A 126 1.84 5.11 -15.72
N PRO A 127 1.84 5.81 -16.87
CA PRO A 127 1.15 5.32 -18.07
C PRO A 127 1.78 4.07 -18.69
N ASP A 128 3.05 3.83 -18.37
CA ASP A 128 3.84 2.69 -18.84
C ASP A 128 3.80 1.50 -17.84
N GLY A 129 3.05 1.66 -16.75
CA GLY A 129 2.91 0.66 -15.69
C GLY A 129 3.55 1.05 -14.37
N MET A 130 3.28 0.23 -13.37
CA MET A 130 3.66 0.47 -11.96
C MET A 130 5.17 0.57 -11.73
N ARG A 131 5.98 -0.17 -12.49
CA ARG A 131 7.44 -0.16 -12.31
C ARG A 131 8.04 1.19 -12.69
N GLU A 132 7.66 1.70 -13.85
CA GLU A 132 8.10 2.98 -14.39
C GLU A 132 7.54 4.15 -13.57
N GLY A 133 6.27 4.05 -13.14
CA GLY A 133 5.69 5.00 -12.19
C GLY A 133 6.47 5.11 -10.88
N LEU A 134 6.85 3.96 -10.33
CA LEU A 134 7.62 3.91 -9.09
C LEU A 134 9.05 4.44 -9.26
N TRP A 135 9.68 4.21 -10.42
CA TRP A 135 10.95 4.85 -10.77
C TRP A 135 10.82 6.37 -10.80
N ARG A 136 9.81 6.91 -11.47
CA ARG A 136 9.56 8.37 -11.51
C ARG A 136 9.38 8.95 -10.11
N ALA A 137 8.54 8.31 -9.29
CA ALA A 137 8.32 8.73 -7.91
C ALA A 137 9.62 8.71 -7.09
N TRP A 138 10.43 7.67 -7.25
CA TRP A 138 11.70 7.53 -6.53
C TRP A 138 12.75 8.55 -6.99
N GLU A 139 12.82 8.85 -8.29
CA GLU A 139 13.71 9.88 -8.83
C GLU A 139 13.30 11.29 -8.41
N GLU A 140 12.02 11.53 -8.18
CA GLU A 140 11.50 12.84 -7.75
C GLU A 140 11.63 13.05 -6.22
N PHE A 141 11.31 12.03 -5.43
CA PHE A 141 11.17 12.16 -3.97
C PHE A 141 12.26 11.48 -3.16
N HIS A 142 13.08 10.62 -3.77
CA HIS A 142 14.25 9.96 -3.16
C HIS A 142 13.97 9.25 -1.81
N PHE A 143 12.80 8.61 -1.68
CA PHE A 143 12.47 7.82 -0.49
C PHE A 143 13.26 6.49 -0.44
N ALA A 144 13.60 6.07 0.78
CA ALA A 144 14.30 4.84 1.09
C ALA A 144 13.34 3.67 1.37
N ALA A 145 12.14 3.96 1.86
CA ALA A 145 11.13 2.95 2.17
C ALA A 145 9.74 3.42 1.72
N ALA A 146 8.84 2.49 1.40
CA ALA A 146 7.45 2.80 1.06
C ALA A 146 6.45 1.88 1.77
N PHE A 147 5.52 2.48 2.50
CA PHE A 147 4.35 1.78 3.03
C PHE A 147 3.35 1.46 1.92
N MET A 148 2.99 0.18 1.83
CA MET A 148 2.12 -0.38 0.81
C MET A 148 1.03 -1.28 1.41
N GLY A 149 -0.17 -1.19 0.86
CA GLY A 149 -1.33 -2.00 1.27
C GLY A 149 -1.36 -3.43 0.72
N THR A 150 -0.21 -4.02 0.36
CA THR A 150 -0.16 -5.39 -0.18
C THR A 150 -0.41 -6.42 0.92
N ARG A 151 -1.30 -7.37 0.66
CA ARG A 151 -1.60 -8.53 1.52
C ARG A 151 -1.11 -9.82 0.87
N LYS A 152 -0.91 -10.87 1.65
CA LYS A 152 -0.37 -12.16 1.15
C LYS A 152 -1.23 -12.79 0.06
N ASP A 153 -2.55 -12.57 0.11
CA ASP A 153 -3.52 -13.09 -0.85
C ASP A 153 -3.58 -12.28 -2.16
N ASP A 154 -2.87 -11.14 -2.25
CA ASP A 154 -2.78 -10.37 -3.49
C ASP A 154 -1.89 -11.07 -4.53
N PRO A 155 -2.10 -10.85 -5.85
CA PRO A 155 -1.32 -11.48 -6.90
C PRO A 155 0.21 -11.36 -6.76
N SER A 156 0.69 -10.20 -6.28
CA SER A 156 2.11 -9.93 -6.01
C SER A 156 2.53 -10.23 -4.57
N GLY A 157 1.58 -10.33 -3.64
CA GLY A 157 1.84 -10.53 -2.22
C GLY A 157 2.35 -11.91 -1.87
N LYS A 158 2.00 -12.93 -2.66
CA LYS A 158 2.49 -14.31 -2.49
C LYS A 158 4.02 -14.46 -2.57
N TYR A 159 4.71 -13.51 -3.22
CA TYR A 159 6.17 -13.48 -3.34
C TYR A 159 6.85 -12.68 -2.22
N GLN A 160 6.08 -12.10 -1.31
CA GLN A 160 6.57 -11.33 -0.19
C GLN A 160 6.48 -12.17 1.09
N GLU A 161 7.64 -12.60 1.57
CA GLU A 161 7.77 -13.49 2.74
C GLU A 161 7.61 -12.73 4.05
N THR A 162 8.13 -11.50 4.10
CA THR A 162 8.14 -10.65 5.29
C THR A 162 7.56 -9.26 5.00
N PRO A 163 7.06 -8.55 6.03
CA PRO A 163 6.60 -7.18 5.93
C PRO A 163 7.63 -6.20 5.34
N TRP A 164 8.94 -6.45 5.48
CA TRP A 164 10.00 -5.65 4.88
C TRP A 164 10.75 -6.42 3.81
N LYS A 165 10.65 -5.98 2.56
CA LYS A 165 11.40 -6.61 1.48
C LYS A 165 11.98 -5.55 0.56
N MET A 166 13.27 -5.66 0.25
CA MET A 166 13.88 -4.84 -0.78
C MET A 166 13.18 -5.10 -2.13
N THR A 167 13.03 -4.05 -2.94
CA THR A 167 12.60 -4.21 -4.32
C THR A 167 13.56 -5.12 -5.10
N THR A 168 13.04 -5.88 -6.06
CA THR A 168 13.86 -6.77 -6.90
C THR A 168 14.55 -6.00 -8.02
N ALA A 169 15.62 -6.56 -8.59
CA ALA A 169 16.35 -5.97 -9.72
C ALA A 169 15.40 -5.45 -10.82
N GLY A 170 15.66 -4.24 -11.29
CA GLY A 170 14.86 -3.53 -12.29
C GLY A 170 13.74 -2.64 -11.73
N TRP A 171 13.43 -2.74 -10.44
CA TRP A 171 12.54 -1.79 -9.74
C TRP A 171 13.36 -0.69 -9.05
N ALA A 172 12.70 0.44 -8.74
CA ALA A 172 13.32 1.51 -7.97
C ALA A 172 13.85 1.00 -6.61
N PRO A 173 15.06 1.39 -6.18
CA PRO A 173 15.71 0.80 -5.01
C PRO A 173 15.12 1.36 -3.71
N MET A 174 14.26 0.56 -3.07
CA MET A 174 13.60 0.94 -1.81
C MET A 174 13.11 -0.28 -1.04
N VAL A 175 12.94 -0.14 0.27
CA VAL A 175 12.32 -1.15 1.11
C VAL A 175 10.80 -1.07 0.99
N ARG A 176 10.17 -2.12 0.49
CA ARG A 176 8.71 -2.31 0.53
C ARG A 176 8.30 -2.65 1.95
N VAL A 177 7.38 -1.87 2.52
CA VAL A 177 6.87 -2.05 3.87
C VAL A 177 5.38 -2.39 3.80
N CYS A 178 4.99 -3.59 4.22
CA CYS A 178 3.61 -4.08 4.17
C CYS A 178 3.10 -4.46 5.58
N PRO A 179 2.68 -3.48 6.40
CA PRO A 179 2.21 -3.72 7.78
C PRO A 179 1.07 -4.71 7.91
N ILE A 180 0.20 -4.75 6.89
CA ILE A 180 -0.98 -5.62 6.86
C ILE A 180 -0.75 -6.88 6.03
N LEU A 181 0.49 -7.27 5.73
CA LEU A 181 0.81 -8.40 4.85
C LEU A 181 0.07 -9.69 5.25
N SER A 182 -0.05 -9.95 6.55
CA SER A 182 -0.72 -11.15 7.08
C SER A 182 -2.24 -10.99 7.26
N TRP A 183 -2.82 -9.83 6.95
CA TRP A 183 -4.24 -9.57 7.19
C TRP A 183 -5.09 -10.23 6.12
N THR A 184 -6.20 -10.82 6.53
CA THR A 184 -7.23 -11.34 5.63
C THR A 184 -8.17 -10.22 5.17
N PHE A 185 -9.02 -10.51 4.18
CA PHE A 185 -10.08 -9.58 3.76
C PHE A 185 -10.99 -9.20 4.94
N LYS A 186 -11.28 -10.17 5.81
CA LYS A 186 -12.07 -9.95 7.02
C LYS A 186 -11.39 -9.01 8.00
N ASP A 187 -10.09 -9.21 8.27
CA ASP A 187 -9.35 -8.35 9.20
C ASP A 187 -9.39 -6.88 8.77
N VAL A 188 -9.25 -6.63 7.46
CA VAL A 188 -9.34 -5.28 6.87
C VAL A 188 -10.71 -4.67 7.15
N TRP A 189 -11.79 -5.38 6.85
CA TRP A 189 -13.14 -4.86 7.06
C TRP A 189 -13.53 -4.75 8.53
N ASP A 190 -13.18 -5.73 9.36
CA ASP A 190 -13.38 -5.67 10.80
C ASP A 190 -12.71 -4.43 11.40
N TYR A 191 -11.48 -4.13 10.98
CA TYR A 191 -10.77 -2.94 11.43
C TYR A 191 -11.44 -1.66 10.94
N ILE A 192 -11.82 -1.58 9.65
CA ILE A 192 -12.52 -0.42 9.08
C ILE A 192 -13.82 -0.15 9.85
N LYS A 193 -14.66 -1.17 10.02
CA LYS A 193 -16.00 -1.03 10.64
C LYS A 193 -15.90 -0.75 12.14
N SER A 194 -15.02 -1.46 12.86
CA SER A 194 -14.84 -1.27 14.31
C SER A 194 -14.32 0.12 14.65
N ASN A 195 -13.50 0.71 13.76
CA ASN A 195 -12.92 2.04 13.96
C ASN A 195 -13.68 3.16 13.25
N ARG A 196 -14.82 2.86 12.61
CA ARG A 196 -15.63 3.81 11.82
C ARG A 196 -14.78 4.60 10.81
N ILE A 197 -13.85 3.92 10.15
CA ILE A 197 -12.97 4.52 9.15
C ILE A 197 -13.77 4.78 7.87
N PRO A 198 -13.71 5.99 7.28
CA PRO A 198 -14.34 6.27 5.99
C PRO A 198 -13.77 5.38 4.88
N TYR A 199 -14.60 4.92 3.97
CA TYR A 199 -14.21 4.12 2.80
C TYR A 199 -15.01 4.53 1.56
N CYS A 200 -14.50 4.20 0.37
CA CYS A 200 -15.17 4.48 -0.90
C CYS A 200 -16.56 3.80 -0.97
N CYS A 201 -17.59 4.54 -1.36
CA CYS A 201 -18.98 4.06 -1.36
C CYS A 201 -19.23 2.86 -2.29
N LEU A 202 -18.37 2.62 -3.28
CA LEU A 202 -18.45 1.44 -4.16
C LEU A 202 -18.46 0.13 -3.37
N TYR A 203 -17.77 0.09 -2.22
CA TYR A 203 -17.79 -1.09 -1.36
C TYR A 203 -19.17 -1.38 -0.75
N GLU A 204 -20.09 -0.41 -0.68
CA GLU A 204 -21.48 -0.67 -0.27
C GLU A 204 -22.32 -1.27 -1.40
N ASN A 205 -21.87 -1.07 -2.65
CA ASN A 205 -22.54 -1.49 -3.88
C ASN A 205 -21.95 -2.79 -4.45
N GLY A 206 -21.40 -3.66 -3.60
CA GLY A 206 -20.92 -5.00 -3.99
C GLY A 206 -19.54 -5.06 -4.61
N TYR A 207 -18.82 -3.95 -4.79
CA TYR A 207 -17.43 -4.01 -5.22
C TYR A 207 -16.56 -4.54 -4.08
N THR A 208 -15.79 -5.60 -4.29
CA THR A 208 -14.89 -6.17 -3.27
C THR A 208 -13.42 -5.81 -3.53
N SER A 209 -13.12 -5.36 -4.75
CA SER A 209 -11.79 -4.95 -5.19
C SER A 209 -11.91 -3.86 -6.26
N LEU A 210 -11.14 -2.78 -6.14
CA LEU A 210 -11.19 -1.64 -7.07
C LEU A 210 -9.92 -1.61 -7.94
N GLY A 211 -10.09 -1.83 -9.24
CA GLY A 211 -9.05 -1.71 -10.26
C GLY A 211 -9.43 -0.67 -11.31
N ASP A 212 -9.03 -0.88 -12.56
CA ASP A 212 -9.51 -0.09 -13.69
C ASP A 212 -11.03 -0.23 -13.82
N SER A 213 -11.74 0.89 -13.89
CA SER A 213 -13.20 0.95 -13.88
C SER A 213 -13.84 0.40 -15.15
N SER A 214 -13.11 0.32 -16.26
CA SER A 214 -13.58 -0.28 -17.51
C SER A 214 -13.72 -1.81 -17.45
N VAL A 215 -13.02 -2.46 -16.52
CA VAL A 215 -12.95 -3.93 -16.38
C VAL A 215 -13.26 -4.42 -14.97
N THR A 216 -13.72 -3.54 -14.08
CA THR A 216 -14.08 -3.89 -12.71
C THR A 216 -15.59 -3.74 -12.52
N SER A 217 -16.23 -4.79 -12.02
CA SER A 217 -17.66 -4.88 -11.75
C SER A 217 -17.91 -5.32 -10.29
N PRO A 218 -19.14 -5.13 -9.75
CA PRO A 218 -19.51 -5.69 -8.46
C PRO A 218 -19.31 -7.22 -8.42
N ASN A 219 -18.98 -7.75 -7.26
CA ASN A 219 -18.81 -9.18 -7.07
C ASN A 219 -20.17 -9.89 -7.17
N THR A 220 -20.32 -10.79 -8.13
CA THR A 220 -21.59 -11.49 -8.41
C THR A 220 -22.06 -12.36 -7.24
N LEU A 221 -21.16 -12.78 -6.36
CA LEU A 221 -21.49 -13.51 -5.13
C LEU A 221 -22.24 -12.66 -4.10
N LEU A 222 -22.21 -11.33 -4.24
CA LEU A 222 -22.94 -10.40 -3.39
C LEU A 222 -24.29 -9.99 -4.00
N ARG A 223 -24.66 -10.52 -5.17
CA ARG A 223 -25.90 -10.14 -5.85
C ARG A 223 -27.12 -10.68 -5.11
N LYS A 224 -28.10 -9.82 -4.85
CA LYS A 224 -29.40 -10.14 -4.25
C LYS A 224 -30.41 -10.57 -5.30
N GLU A 225 -31.52 -11.14 -4.83
CA GLU A 225 -32.66 -11.54 -5.69
C GLU A 225 -33.26 -10.36 -6.47
N ASP A 226 -33.28 -9.16 -5.87
CA ASP A 226 -33.77 -7.92 -6.49
C ASP A 226 -32.79 -7.30 -7.51
N GLY A 227 -31.61 -7.91 -7.71
CA GLY A 227 -30.56 -7.46 -8.61
C GLY A 227 -29.60 -6.42 -8.01
N SER A 228 -29.86 -5.91 -6.80
CA SER A 228 -28.91 -5.09 -6.04
C SER A 228 -27.79 -5.95 -5.45
N TYR A 229 -26.83 -5.33 -4.75
CA TYR A 229 -25.72 -6.03 -4.13
C TYR A 229 -25.69 -5.84 -2.61
N HIS A 230 -25.21 -6.84 -1.90
CA HIS A 230 -24.76 -6.72 -0.53
C HIS A 230 -23.41 -5.96 -0.48
N PRO A 231 -23.11 -5.27 0.61
CA PRO A 231 -21.83 -4.61 0.78
C PRO A 231 -20.66 -5.61 0.83
N ALA A 232 -19.46 -5.13 0.49
CA ALA A 232 -18.23 -5.90 0.32
C ALA A 232 -17.89 -6.78 1.54
N TRP A 233 -18.11 -6.28 2.75
CA TRP A 233 -17.82 -6.99 3.99
C TRP A 233 -18.76 -8.18 4.28
N MET A 234 -19.77 -8.41 3.44
CA MET A 234 -20.61 -9.62 3.48
C MET A 234 -20.08 -10.75 2.59
N LEU A 235 -18.96 -10.56 1.89
CA LEU A 235 -18.36 -11.63 1.08
C LEU A 235 -17.77 -12.68 2.02
N GLU A 236 -18.32 -13.90 2.03
CA GLU A 236 -17.79 -15.01 2.85
C GLU A 236 -16.58 -15.69 2.20
N SER A 237 -16.61 -15.87 0.88
CA SER A 237 -15.53 -16.49 0.11
C SER A 237 -14.41 -15.48 -0.17
N HIS A 238 -13.62 -15.13 0.84
CA HIS A 238 -12.59 -14.07 0.76
C HIS A 238 -11.57 -14.26 -0.39
N HIS A 239 -11.24 -15.50 -0.75
CA HIS A 239 -10.33 -15.79 -1.87
C HIS A 239 -10.89 -15.35 -3.24
N LEU A 240 -12.20 -15.08 -3.31
CA LEU A 240 -12.89 -14.55 -4.50
C LEU A 240 -13.05 -13.03 -4.44
N GLU A 241 -12.26 -12.33 -3.60
CA GLU A 241 -12.26 -10.87 -3.51
C GLU A 241 -12.11 -10.18 -4.87
N ARG A 242 -11.33 -10.75 -5.78
CA ARG A 242 -11.04 -10.17 -7.10
C ARG A 242 -11.95 -10.70 -8.22
N ALA A 243 -12.96 -11.51 -7.91
CA ALA A 243 -13.84 -12.13 -8.91
C ALA A 243 -14.64 -11.13 -9.77
N GLY A 244 -14.81 -9.89 -9.28
CA GLY A 244 -15.44 -8.81 -10.06
C GLY A 244 -14.51 -8.13 -11.08
N ARG A 245 -13.21 -8.45 -11.09
CA ARG A 245 -12.26 -7.94 -12.09
C ARG A 245 -12.23 -8.92 -13.27
N ALA A 246 -12.43 -8.43 -14.50
CA ALA A 246 -12.20 -9.27 -15.67
C ALA A 246 -10.73 -9.72 -15.71
N GLU A 247 -10.46 -10.90 -16.27
CA GLU A 247 -9.10 -11.34 -16.53
C GLU A 247 -8.44 -10.30 -17.46
N GLN A 248 -7.41 -9.62 -16.96
CA GLN A 248 -6.52 -8.87 -17.84
C GLN A 248 -5.85 -9.93 -18.73
N SER A 249 -6.20 -9.96 -20.02
CA SER A 249 -5.40 -10.72 -20.98
C SER A 249 -3.94 -10.30 -20.77
N PRO A 250 -2.98 -11.24 -20.67
CA PRO A 250 -1.59 -10.85 -20.65
C PRO A 250 -1.35 -9.95 -21.86
N LEU A 251 -0.76 -8.78 -21.63
CA LEU A 251 -0.33 -7.92 -22.72
C LEU A 251 0.49 -8.79 -23.70
N PRO A 252 0.19 -8.73 -25.01
CA PRO A 252 0.86 -9.55 -26.01
C PRO A 252 2.37 -9.33 -26.02
#